data_AF-A0A1H2X274-F1
#
_entry.id   AF-A0A1H2X274-F1
#
_cell.length_a   1.000
_cell.length_b   1.000
_cell.length_c   1.000
_cell.angle_alpha   90.00
_cell.angle_beta   90.00
_cell.angle_gamma   90.00
#
_symmetry.space_group_name_H-M   'P 1'
#
loop_
_entity.id
_entity.type
_entity.pdbx_description
1 polymer ?
#
loop_
_entity_poly.entity_id
_entity_poly.type
_entity_poly.pdbx_seq_one_letter_code
_entity_poly.pdbx_strand_id
1 'polypeptide(L)'
;MHVPVIYEHWSESDKKVIEPLTQLHVSQEELFVRKLVNATIIRGELYEHTANESEDGHRHFIYAKKFNPDEYSYGKALYEAAFDAYQVSSGSIACEYVLWKGRSFQSFELNIPLSSTMDIARLLLDHYLVHRDETYESVYTVFDTDRSKVVLYLKRGEF
;
A
#
# COMPACT_ATOMS: atom_id res chain seq x y z
N MET A 1 -17.75 8.04 10.68
CA MET A 1 -18.15 8.85 9.50
C MET A 1 -17.47 8.26 8.29
N HIS A 2 -18.18 8.05 7.18
CA HIS A 2 -17.57 7.58 5.93
C HIS A 2 -17.45 8.74 4.95
N VAL A 3 -16.37 8.73 4.16
CA VAL A 3 -16.06 9.75 3.15
C VAL A 3 -15.85 9.11 1.77
N PRO A 4 -16.22 9.79 0.68
CA PRO A 4 -15.95 9.31 -0.67
C PRO A 4 -14.45 9.39 -1.00
N VAL A 5 -13.92 8.28 -1.50
CA VAL A 5 -12.56 8.16 -2.06
C VAL A 5 -12.69 7.71 -3.51
N ILE A 6 -11.98 8.41 -4.39
CA ILE A 6 -12.01 8.22 -5.84
C ILE A 6 -10.57 7.96 -6.29
N TYR A 7 -10.36 6.83 -6.97
CA TYR A 7 -9.10 6.51 -7.62
C TYR A 7 -9.19 6.90 -9.09
N GLU A 8 -8.24 7.70 -9.56
CA GLU A 8 -8.19 8.22 -10.92
C GLU A 8 -6.92 7.73 -11.62
N HIS A 9 -7.05 7.23 -12.84
CA HIS A 9 -5.92 6.82 -13.65
C HIS A 9 -5.20 8.04 -14.20
N TRP A 10 -3.95 8.23 -13.79
CA TRP A 10 -3.12 9.36 -14.18
C TRP A 10 -2.17 9.01 -15.33
N SER A 11 -2.21 9.79 -16.42
CA SER A 11 -1.22 9.77 -17.49
C SER A 11 -0.02 10.64 -17.11
N GLU A 12 1.14 10.02 -16.89
CA GLU A 12 2.38 10.80 -16.69
C GLU A 12 2.83 11.54 -17.94
N SER A 13 2.58 10.97 -19.13
CA SER A 13 2.95 11.60 -20.41
C SER A 13 2.06 12.79 -20.74
N ASP A 14 0.75 12.66 -20.52
CA ASP A 14 -0.23 13.69 -20.89
C ASP A 14 -0.55 14.65 -19.73
N LYS A 15 -0.01 14.38 -18.53
CA LYS A 15 -0.23 15.14 -17.28
C LYS A 15 -1.71 15.41 -17.01
N LYS A 16 -2.53 14.36 -17.15
CA LYS A 16 -3.99 14.43 -16.94
C LYS A 16 -4.56 13.10 -16.49
N VAL A 17 -5.77 13.16 -15.92
CA VAL A 17 -6.62 11.98 -15.69
C VAL A 17 -7.08 11.42 -17.02
N ILE A 18 -6.94 10.10 -17.19
CA ILE A 18 -7.39 9.35 -18.35
C ILE A 18 -8.81 8.82 -18.11
N GLU A 19 -9.02 8.15 -16.97
CA GLU A 19 -10.28 7.49 -16.62
C GLU A 19 -10.36 7.22 -15.10
N PRO A 20 -11.57 7.12 -14.52
CA PRO A 20 -11.74 6.69 -13.15
C PRO A 20 -11.48 5.18 -13.01
N LEU A 21 -10.72 4.79 -11.99
CA LEU A 21 -10.42 3.39 -11.67
C LEU A 21 -11.51 2.78 -10.78
N THR A 22 -11.86 3.48 -9.68
CA THR A 22 -12.90 3.05 -8.74
C THR A 22 -13.32 4.19 -7.81
N GLN A 23 -14.53 4.09 -7.25
CA GLN A 23 -15.06 5.01 -6.24
C GLN A 23 -15.74 4.23 -5.11
N LEU A 24 -15.52 4.66 -3.88
CA LEU A 24 -15.98 3.97 -2.68
C LEU A 24 -16.18 4.93 -1.51
N HIS A 25 -16.92 4.50 -0.50
CA HIS A 25 -17.11 5.23 0.76
C HIS A 25 -16.42 4.47 1.88
N VAL A 26 -15.46 5.11 2.54
CA VAL A 26 -14.59 4.46 3.53
C VAL A 26 -14.57 5.23 4.84
N SER A 27 -14.18 4.56 5.91
CA SER A 27 -13.93 5.24 7.19
C SER A 27 -12.75 6.23 7.07
N GLN A 28 -12.68 7.20 7.99
CA GLN A 28 -11.53 8.13 8.02
C GLN A 28 -10.20 7.42 8.30
N GLU A 29 -10.20 6.33 9.06
CA GLU A 29 -8.98 5.57 9.34
C GLU A 29 -8.49 4.84 8.08
N GLU A 30 -9.41 4.24 7.34
CA GLU A 30 -9.11 3.60 6.05
C GLU A 30 -8.67 4.63 5.00
N LEU A 31 -9.22 5.85 4.99
CA LEU A 31 -8.74 6.93 4.14
C LEU A 31 -7.23 7.18 4.33
N PHE A 32 -6.76 7.22 5.58
CA PHE A 32 -5.33 7.41 5.85
C PHE A 32 -4.50 6.26 5.28
N VAL A 33 -4.89 5.02 5.54
CA VAL A 33 -4.20 3.85 4.98
C VAL A 33 -4.12 3.95 3.46
N ARG A 34 -5.24 4.24 2.79
CA ARG A 34 -5.31 4.35 1.34
C ARG A 34 -4.40 5.45 0.78
N LYS A 35 -4.24 6.57 1.48
CA LYS A 35 -3.38 7.67 1.01
C LYS A 35 -1.90 7.49 1.35
N LEU A 36 -1.57 6.68 2.35
CA LEU A 36 -0.20 6.53 2.85
C LEU A 36 0.56 5.37 2.19
N VAL A 37 -0.14 4.39 1.61
CA VAL A 37 0.52 3.34 0.84
C VAL A 37 1.11 3.86 -0.48
N ASN A 38 2.12 3.16 -1.00
CA ASN A 38 2.72 3.51 -2.29
C ASN A 38 1.85 3.07 -3.48
N ALA A 39 1.13 1.95 -3.33
CA ALA A 39 0.30 1.40 -4.39
C ALA A 39 -0.96 0.71 -3.86
N THR A 40 -1.91 0.49 -4.75
CA THR A 40 -3.14 -0.26 -4.47
C THR A 40 -3.42 -1.26 -5.58
N ILE A 41 -3.79 -2.48 -5.21
CA ILE A 41 -4.33 -3.44 -6.17
C ILE A 41 -5.81 -3.12 -6.36
N ILE A 42 -6.22 -2.85 -7.59
CA ILE A 42 -7.60 -2.54 -7.97
C ILE A 42 -7.99 -3.49 -9.09
N ARG A 43 -8.94 -4.39 -8.82
CA ARG A 43 -9.45 -5.38 -9.79
C ARG A 43 -8.32 -6.24 -10.40
N GLY A 44 -7.41 -6.71 -9.56
CA GLY A 44 -6.29 -7.58 -9.97
C GLY A 44 -5.14 -6.87 -10.67
N GLU A 45 -5.14 -5.54 -10.78
CA GLU A 45 -4.04 -4.76 -11.36
C GLU A 45 -3.41 -3.87 -10.28
N LEU A 46 -2.07 -3.75 -10.29
CA LEU A 46 -1.34 -2.93 -9.33
C LEU A 46 -1.18 -1.51 -9.87
N TYR A 47 -1.71 -0.54 -9.12
CA TYR A 47 -1.63 0.88 -9.42
C TYR A 47 -0.79 1.61 -8.37
N GLU A 48 0.28 2.23 -8.82
CA GLU A 48 1.14 3.09 -8.01
C GLU A 48 0.55 4.48 -7.87
N HIS A 49 0.53 4.99 -6.65
CA HIS A 49 0.01 6.32 -6.34
C HIS A 49 1.03 7.38 -6.73
N THR A 50 0.56 8.39 -7.44
CA THR A 50 1.38 9.52 -7.90
C THR A 50 1.12 10.76 -7.06
N ALA A 51 -0.13 10.99 -6.67
CA ALA A 51 -0.54 12.13 -5.85
C ALA A 51 -1.87 11.86 -5.14
N ASN A 52 -2.12 12.63 -4.08
CA ASN A 52 -3.36 12.61 -3.33
C ASN A 52 -3.92 14.03 -3.23
N GLU A 53 -5.23 14.18 -3.43
CA GLU A 53 -5.92 15.45 -3.32
C GLU A 53 -7.15 15.33 -2.40
N SER A 54 -7.58 16.46 -1.86
CA SER A 54 -8.88 16.59 -1.20
C SER A 54 -9.57 17.85 -1.70
N GLU A 55 -10.75 17.70 -2.28
CA GLU A 55 -11.64 18.78 -2.67
C GLU A 55 -12.57 19.13 -1.49
N ASP A 56 -12.49 20.38 -1.03
CA ASP A 56 -13.28 20.95 0.06
C ASP A 56 -13.30 20.14 1.36
N GLY A 57 -12.28 19.30 1.59
CA GLY A 57 -12.20 18.41 2.75
C GLY A 57 -13.25 17.29 2.79
N HIS A 58 -13.96 17.06 1.68
CA HIS A 58 -15.10 16.12 1.63
C HIS A 58 -14.94 15.04 0.56
N ARG A 59 -14.29 15.34 -0.57
CA ARG A 59 -13.99 14.35 -1.60
C ARG A 59 -12.50 14.15 -1.67
N HIS A 60 -12.07 12.90 -1.69
CA HIS A 60 -10.66 12.56 -1.69
C HIS A 60 -10.31 11.83 -2.98
N PHE A 61 -9.28 12.33 -3.66
CA PHE A 61 -8.77 11.74 -4.89
C PHE A 61 -7.41 11.11 -4.63
N ILE A 62 -7.20 9.95 -5.24
CA ILE A 62 -5.93 9.25 -5.30
C ILE A 62 -5.62 9.07 -6.79
N TYR A 63 -4.62 9.78 -7.27
CA TYR A 63 -4.13 9.67 -8.64
C TYR A 63 -3.14 8.53 -8.69
N ALA A 64 -3.33 7.60 -9.64
CA ALA A 64 -2.48 6.43 -9.73
C ALA A 64 -2.20 6.04 -11.19
N LYS A 65 -1.01 5.52 -11.43
CA LYS A 65 -0.58 4.98 -12.72
C LYS A 65 -0.38 3.46 -12.62
N LYS A 66 -0.39 2.74 -13.74
CA LYS A 66 -0.01 1.32 -13.72
C LYS A 66 1.42 1.17 -13.19
N PHE A 67 1.60 0.22 -12.27
CA PHE A 67 2.92 -0.08 -11.73
C PHE A 67 3.84 -0.60 -12.82
N ASN A 68 5.05 -0.05 -12.88
CA ASN A 68 6.09 -0.47 -13.80
C ASN A 68 7.28 -1.07 -13.02
N PRO A 69 7.46 -2.40 -13.05
CA PRO A 69 8.55 -3.06 -12.32
C PRO A 69 9.95 -2.57 -12.67
N ASP A 70 10.16 -2.06 -13.88
CA ASP A 70 11.49 -1.66 -14.35
C ASP A 70 11.96 -0.32 -13.74
N GLU A 71 11.06 0.44 -13.10
CA GLU A 71 11.39 1.71 -12.43
C GLU A 71 12.04 1.51 -11.06
N TYR A 72 12.04 0.28 -10.54
CA TYR A 72 12.46 -0.03 -9.17
C TYR A 72 13.51 -1.13 -9.10
N SER A 73 14.52 -0.98 -8.25
CA SER A 73 15.54 -2.01 -8.01
C SER A 73 14.95 -3.35 -7.56
N TYR A 74 13.81 -3.34 -6.88
CA TYR A 74 13.09 -4.52 -6.42
C TYR A 74 11.80 -4.80 -7.22
N GLY A 75 11.52 -4.04 -8.28
CA GLY A 75 10.16 -3.94 -8.84
C GLY A 75 9.59 -5.26 -9.32
N LYS A 76 10.39 -6.12 -9.95
CA LYS A 76 9.94 -7.47 -10.37
C LYS A 76 9.54 -8.33 -9.17
N ALA A 77 10.36 -8.35 -8.11
CA ALA A 77 10.08 -9.14 -6.92
C ALA A 77 8.91 -8.57 -6.10
N LEU A 78 8.75 -7.23 -6.08
CA LEU A 78 7.58 -6.57 -5.49
C LEU A 78 6.30 -7.02 -6.20
N TYR A 79 6.29 -6.93 -7.53
CA TYR A 79 5.15 -7.31 -8.35
C TYR A 79 4.77 -8.78 -8.14
N GLU A 80 5.73 -9.69 -8.25
CA GLU A 80 5.50 -11.13 -8.02
C GLU A 80 4.89 -11.38 -6.63
N ALA A 81 5.46 -10.80 -5.58
CA ALA A 81 4.98 -10.99 -4.21
C ALA A 81 3.62 -10.32 -3.92
N ALA A 82 3.25 -9.24 -4.62
CA ALA A 82 1.95 -8.59 -4.47
C ALA A 82 0.78 -9.53 -4.83
N PHE A 83 1.01 -10.41 -5.81
CA PHE A 83 0.00 -11.34 -6.31
C PHE A 83 0.14 -12.76 -5.75
N ASP A 84 1.21 -13.09 -5.04
CA ASP A 84 1.46 -14.45 -4.52
C ASP A 84 0.76 -14.76 -3.18
N ALA A 85 0.24 -13.76 -2.46
CA ALA A 85 -0.43 -14.01 -1.17
C ALA A 85 -1.86 -14.61 -1.35
N TYR A 86 -2.18 -15.71 -0.65
CA TYR A 86 -3.48 -16.40 -0.84
C TYR A 86 -4.51 -16.14 0.27
N GLN A 87 -4.14 -15.45 1.34
CA GLN A 87 -5.02 -15.31 2.50
C GLN A 87 -5.86 -14.03 2.44
N VAL A 88 -7.18 -14.20 2.39
CA VAL A 88 -8.17 -13.13 2.54
C VAL A 88 -8.35 -12.79 4.02
N SER A 89 -8.39 -11.50 4.37
CA SER A 89 -8.77 -11.08 5.72
C SER A 89 -10.29 -11.16 5.90
N SER A 90 -10.76 -11.79 6.97
CA SER A 90 -12.17 -11.80 7.34
C SER A 90 -12.52 -10.60 8.23
N GLY A 91 -12.77 -9.44 7.62
CA GLY A 91 -13.51 -8.35 8.27
C GLY A 91 -12.81 -7.00 8.30
N SER A 92 -11.64 -6.89 8.91
CA SER A 92 -10.90 -5.64 9.09
C SER A 92 -9.62 -5.59 8.25
N ILE A 93 -9.11 -4.38 7.99
CA ILE A 93 -7.83 -4.19 7.32
C ILE A 93 -6.73 -4.80 8.18
N ALA A 94 -6.04 -5.81 7.64
CA ALA A 94 -4.91 -6.45 8.29
C ALA A 94 -3.59 -5.93 7.69
N CYS A 95 -2.50 -6.07 8.45
CA CYS A 95 -1.16 -5.77 8.00
C CYS A 95 -0.37 -7.08 7.84
N GLU A 96 0.32 -7.24 6.73
CA GLU A 96 1.21 -8.36 6.44
C GLU A 96 2.61 -7.82 6.15
N TYR A 97 3.63 -8.56 6.55
CA TYR A 97 5.02 -8.19 6.32
C TYR A 97 5.68 -9.21 5.43
N VAL A 98 6.46 -8.73 4.47
CA VAL A 98 7.30 -9.57 3.64
C VAL A 98 8.73 -9.04 3.69
N LEU A 99 9.70 -9.92 3.82
CA LEU A 99 11.10 -9.56 3.99
C LEU A 99 11.91 -9.97 2.76
N TRP A 100 12.74 -9.05 2.28
CA TRP A 100 13.71 -9.29 1.22
C TRP A 100 14.76 -10.30 1.65
N LYS A 101 14.88 -11.41 0.91
CA LYS A 101 15.86 -12.48 1.15
C LYS A 101 16.98 -12.53 0.11
N GLY A 102 17.25 -11.42 -0.58
CA GLY A 102 18.30 -11.32 -1.60
C GLY A 102 17.85 -11.65 -3.02
N ARG A 103 16.72 -12.34 -3.20
CA ARG A 103 16.15 -12.69 -4.51
C ARG A 103 14.66 -12.42 -4.63
N SER A 104 13.91 -12.70 -3.58
CA SER A 104 12.47 -12.48 -3.52
C SER A 104 12.06 -11.96 -2.15
N PHE A 105 10.86 -11.38 -2.09
CA PHE A 105 10.18 -11.14 -0.82
C PHE A 105 9.52 -12.43 -0.36
N GLN A 106 9.64 -12.72 0.93
CA GLN A 106 9.05 -13.89 1.55
C GLN A 106 8.26 -13.46 2.77
N SER A 107 7.17 -14.18 3.07
CA SER A 107 6.36 -13.94 4.26
C SER A 107 7.23 -13.86 5.51
N PHE A 108 6.97 -12.86 6.34
CA PHE A 108 7.74 -12.55 7.52
C PHE A 108 6.80 -12.16 8.66
N GLU A 109 6.99 -12.78 9.82
CA GLU A 109 6.16 -12.49 10.98
C GLU A 109 6.84 -11.46 11.88
N LEU A 110 6.32 -10.23 11.84
CA LEU A 110 6.55 -9.25 12.88
C LEU A 110 5.36 -9.25 13.84
N ASN A 111 5.59 -9.71 15.06
CA ASN A 111 4.59 -9.73 16.14
C ASN A 111 4.38 -8.33 16.73
N ILE A 112 4.17 -7.33 15.87
CA ILE A 112 3.84 -5.96 16.27
C ILE A 112 2.34 -5.94 16.56
N PRO A 113 1.92 -5.57 17.78
CA PRO A 113 0.52 -5.53 18.14
C PRO A 113 -0.17 -4.36 17.42
N LEU A 114 -0.90 -4.67 16.34
CA LEU A 114 -1.75 -3.72 15.62
C LEU A 114 -3.20 -4.00 16.02
N SER A 115 -3.79 -3.06 16.75
CA SER A 115 -5.13 -3.21 17.34
C SER A 115 -6.24 -2.53 16.52
N SER A 116 -5.86 -1.67 15.59
CA SER A 116 -6.77 -0.84 14.80
C SER A 116 -6.20 -0.50 13.42
N THR A 117 -7.08 -0.05 12.51
CA THR A 117 -6.66 0.49 11.20
C THR A 117 -5.80 1.74 11.37
N MET A 118 -6.05 2.54 12.40
CA MET A 118 -5.21 3.69 12.75
C MET A 118 -3.76 3.29 13.13
N ASP A 119 -3.56 2.14 13.78
CA ASP A 119 -2.20 1.66 14.09
C ASP A 119 -1.42 1.34 12.80
N ILE A 120 -2.11 0.79 11.79
CA ILE A 120 -1.53 0.55 10.46
C ILE A 120 -1.19 1.88 9.79
N ALA A 121 -2.09 2.86 9.83
CA ALA A 121 -1.83 4.19 9.27
C ALA A 121 -0.60 4.87 9.92
N ARG A 122 -0.43 4.72 11.24
CA ARG A 122 0.76 5.22 11.95
C ARG A 122 2.02 4.50 11.48
N LEU A 123 1.95 3.17 11.37
CA LEU A 123 3.07 2.37 10.89
C LEU A 123 3.53 2.77 9.48
N LEU A 124 2.59 3.13 8.59
CA LEU A 124 2.90 3.58 7.24
C LEU A 124 3.63 4.93 7.18
N LEU A 125 3.65 5.72 8.27
CA LEU A 125 4.45 6.93 8.37
C LEU A 125 5.92 6.64 8.69
N ASP A 126 6.22 5.43 9.19
CA ASP A 126 7.56 5.06 9.61
C ASP A 126 8.35 4.47 8.45
N HIS A 127 9.50 5.07 8.16
CA HIS A 127 10.42 4.53 7.16
C HIS A 127 11.23 3.33 7.68
N TYR A 128 11.45 3.27 9.00
CA TYR A 128 12.17 2.17 9.66
C TYR A 128 11.35 1.58 10.80
N LEU A 129 11.36 0.26 10.90
CA LEU A 129 10.76 -0.51 11.99
C LEU A 129 11.88 -1.15 12.81
N VAL A 130 11.87 -0.97 14.12
CA VAL A 130 12.79 -1.64 15.05
C VAL A 130 12.04 -2.73 15.82
N HIS A 131 12.50 -3.98 15.72
CA HIS A 131 11.89 -5.11 16.43
C HIS A 131 12.96 -6.09 16.90
N ARG A 132 12.99 -6.38 18.21
CA ARG A 132 13.95 -7.32 18.84
C ARG A 132 15.41 -7.04 18.44
N ASP A 133 15.82 -5.78 18.55
CA ASP A 133 17.17 -5.28 18.21
C ASP A 133 17.58 -5.40 16.73
N GLU A 134 16.69 -5.87 15.85
CA GLU A 134 16.84 -5.77 14.40
C GLU A 134 16.09 -4.53 13.88
N THR A 135 16.69 -3.86 12.90
CA THR A 135 16.03 -2.75 12.19
C THR A 135 15.70 -3.17 10.77
N TYR A 136 14.50 -2.82 10.33
CA TYR A 136 13.97 -3.09 9.01
C TYR A 136 13.59 -1.78 8.33
N GLU A 137 13.96 -1.63 7.07
CA GLU A 137 13.56 -0.53 6.20
C GLU A 137 12.29 -0.92 5.46
N SER A 138 11.29 -0.03 5.46
CA SER A 138 10.12 -0.14 4.59
C SER A 138 10.47 0.37 3.20
N VAL A 139 10.56 -0.54 2.22
CA VAL A 139 10.98 -0.22 0.84
C VAL A 139 9.80 0.03 -0.10
N TYR A 140 8.64 -0.55 0.20
CA TYR A 140 7.40 -0.34 -0.55
C TYR A 140 6.19 -0.81 0.25
N THR A 141 5.01 -0.29 -0.07
CA THR A 141 3.75 -0.66 0.60
C THR A 141 2.61 -0.77 -0.41
N VAL A 142 1.84 -1.84 -0.30
CA VAL A 142 0.71 -2.12 -1.20
C VAL A 142 -0.54 -2.35 -0.37
N PHE A 143 -1.63 -1.66 -0.71
CA PHE A 143 -2.94 -2.03 -0.22
C PHE A 143 -3.67 -2.93 -1.22
N ASP A 144 -3.88 -4.19 -0.85
CA ASP A 144 -4.77 -5.08 -1.58
C ASP A 144 -6.21 -4.88 -1.11
N THR A 145 -7.02 -4.24 -1.96
CA THR A 145 -8.42 -3.96 -1.61
C THR A 145 -9.29 -5.21 -1.61
N ASP A 146 -8.96 -6.20 -2.44
CA ASP A 146 -9.75 -7.42 -2.58
C ASP A 146 -9.59 -8.32 -1.35
N ARG A 147 -8.41 -8.27 -0.71
CA ARG A 147 -8.07 -9.03 0.50
C ARG A 147 -8.16 -8.22 1.79
N SER A 148 -8.41 -6.91 1.70
CA SER A 148 -8.36 -5.97 2.82
C SER A 148 -7.05 -6.08 3.61
N LYS A 149 -5.93 -6.02 2.88
CA LYS A 149 -4.58 -6.22 3.46
C LYS A 149 -3.61 -5.15 3.00
N VAL A 150 -2.88 -4.58 3.95
CA VAL A 150 -1.71 -3.75 3.68
C VAL A 150 -0.47 -4.64 3.78
N VAL A 151 0.28 -4.75 2.69
CA VAL A 151 1.54 -5.50 2.62
C VAL A 151 2.69 -4.51 2.73
N LEU A 152 3.51 -4.66 3.77
CA LEU A 152 4.76 -3.91 3.98
C LEU A 152 5.92 -4.75 3.46
N TYR A 153 6.61 -4.22 2.45
CA TYR A 153 7.81 -4.81 1.89
C TYR A 153 9.01 -4.28 2.63
N LEU A 154 9.74 -5.17 3.27
CA LEU A 154 10.82 -4.84 4.18
C LEU A 154 12.17 -5.33 3.65
N LYS A 155 13.23 -4.60 3.97
CA LYS A 155 14.63 -5.05 3.89
C LYS A 155 15.25 -4.92 5.28
N ARG A 156 16.23 -5.77 5.63
CA ARG A 156 17.06 -5.51 6.82
C ARG A 156 17.89 -4.23 6.59
N GLY A 157 17.86 -3.35 7.58
CA GLY A 157 18.64 -2.11 7.58
C GLY A 157 20.14 -2.42 7.70
N GLU A 158 20.93 -1.63 6.98
CA GLU A 158 22.40 -1.60 7.12
C GLU A 158 22.72 -0.34 7.93
N PHE A 159 23.15 -0.52 9.19
CA PHE A 159 23.64 0.56 10.05
C PHE A 159 25.13 0.36 10.32
#